data_AF-A0A7C7S3R7-F1
#
_entry.id   AF-A0A7C7S3R7-F1
#
_cell.length_a   1.000
_cell.length_b   1.000
_cell.length_c   1.000
_cell.angle_alpha   90.00
_cell.angle_beta   90.00
_cell.angle_gamma   90.00
#
_symmetry.space_group_name_H-M   'P 1'
#
loop_
_entity.id
_entity.type
_entity.pdbx_description
1 polymer ?
#
loop_
_entity_poly.entity_id
_entity_poly.type
_entity_poly.pdbx_seq_one_letter_code
_entity_poly.pdbx_strand_id
1 'polypeptide(L)'
;MTRYLGLVAVLVLALAIGACAQSLEQILAQTGLDPDLVSMLTVEQGGQKFLLVFVFIDERTLESNVRPEIAQAIAPYVGQNAVMIWAYSEDGASFDPGAIWFAQGEALVTLAPELVVPIAGDFLSGVIPGMTPVAAVVVLGEAIDPAQPFEIHYGDLVMASMAVNMALAQAEATAQATAQAEATGEA
;
A
#
# COMPACT_ATOMS: atom_id res chain seq x y z
N MET A 1 -27.64 34.27 -37.80
CA MET A 1 -28.51 33.53 -36.85
C MET A 1 -28.64 32.13 -37.46
N THR A 2 -28.11 31.03 -36.93
CA THR A 2 -28.45 30.47 -35.62
C THR A 2 -27.58 29.20 -35.38
N ARG A 3 -26.90 29.17 -34.22
CA ARG A 3 -26.54 28.01 -33.37
C ARG A 3 -25.53 26.95 -33.85
N TYR A 4 -24.30 27.09 -33.35
CA TYR A 4 -23.43 25.97 -32.99
C TYR A 4 -24.02 25.27 -31.75
N LEU A 5 -24.35 23.99 -31.87
CA LEU A 5 -24.70 23.13 -30.73
C LEU A 5 -23.44 22.35 -30.34
N GLY A 6 -22.91 22.66 -29.16
CA GLY A 6 -21.76 21.98 -28.58
C GLY A 6 -22.08 20.53 -28.27
N LEU A 7 -21.25 19.63 -28.79
CA LEU A 7 -21.30 18.21 -28.51
C LEU A 7 -20.39 17.97 -27.30
N VAL A 8 -20.95 18.08 -26.10
CA VAL A 8 -20.28 17.66 -24.85
C VAL A 8 -20.42 16.16 -24.76
N ALA A 9 -19.33 15.45 -25.02
CA ALA A 9 -19.21 14.02 -24.76
C ALA A 9 -19.17 13.81 -23.24
N VAL A 10 -20.32 13.46 -22.65
CA VAL A 10 -20.39 12.99 -21.27
C VAL A 10 -19.99 11.52 -21.29
N LEU A 11 -18.70 11.25 -21.02
CA LEU A 11 -18.21 9.92 -20.74
C LEU A 11 -18.62 9.56 -19.30
N VAL A 12 -19.82 8.99 -19.14
CA VAL A 12 -20.24 8.38 -17.87
C VAL A 12 -19.50 7.05 -17.77
N LEU A 13 -18.42 7.01 -16.98
CA LEU A 13 -17.72 5.78 -16.65
C LEU A 13 -18.60 4.99 -15.64
N ALA A 14 -19.41 4.08 -16.16
CA ALA A 14 -20.13 3.11 -15.35
C ALA A 14 -19.14 2.02 -14.91
N LEU A 15 -18.55 2.19 -13.72
CA LEU A 15 -17.82 1.11 -13.05
C LEU A 15 -18.85 0.12 -12.49
N ALA A 16 -19.10 -0.95 -13.26
CA ALA A 16 -19.86 -2.09 -12.81
C ALA A 16 -19.13 -2.77 -11.65
N ILE A 17 -19.89 -3.02 -10.59
CA ILE A 17 -19.49 -3.55 -9.30
C ILE A 17 -19.18 -5.05 -9.46
N GLY A 18 -18.00 -5.44 -8.99
CA GLY A 18 -17.48 -6.79 -8.92
C GLY A 18 -16.05 -6.73 -8.39
N ALA A 19 -15.89 -6.29 -7.14
CA ALA A 19 -14.63 -5.82 -6.58
C ALA A 19 -14.00 -6.78 -5.55
N CYS A 20 -14.46 -8.02 -5.45
CA CYS A 20 -13.75 -9.09 -4.73
C CYS A 20 -12.66 -9.79 -5.58
N ALA A 21 -12.28 -9.17 -6.71
CA ALA A 21 -11.25 -9.64 -7.64
C ALA A 21 -10.40 -8.47 -8.21
N GLN A 22 -10.09 -7.45 -7.40
CA GLN A 22 -9.04 -6.53 -7.82
C GLN A 22 -7.72 -7.30 -7.83
N SER A 23 -7.23 -7.64 -9.03
CA SER A 23 -5.91 -8.24 -9.19
C SER A 23 -4.84 -7.22 -8.81
N LEU A 24 -3.65 -7.70 -8.44
CA LEU A 24 -2.49 -6.86 -8.22
C LEU A 24 -2.27 -5.89 -9.41
N GLU A 25 -2.46 -6.36 -10.63
CA GLU A 25 -2.35 -5.56 -11.85
C GLU A 25 -3.35 -4.39 -11.89
N GLN A 26 -4.58 -4.58 -11.40
CA GLN A 26 -5.55 -3.49 -11.32
C GLN A 26 -5.16 -2.46 -10.26
N ILE A 27 -4.62 -2.91 -9.13
CA ILE A 27 -4.10 -2.01 -8.09
C ILE A 27 -2.96 -1.19 -8.66
N LEU A 28 -1.96 -1.83 -9.26
CA LEU A 28 -0.81 -1.16 -9.90
C LEU A 28 -1.26 -0.19 -11.00
N ALA A 29 -2.23 -0.57 -11.83
CA ALA A 29 -2.75 0.31 -12.89
C ALA A 29 -3.50 1.54 -12.34
N GLN A 30 -4.16 1.43 -11.18
CA GLN A 30 -4.89 2.53 -10.55
C GLN A 30 -3.98 3.44 -9.74
N THR A 31 -3.04 2.86 -8.98
CA THR A 31 -2.15 3.60 -8.09
C THR A 31 -0.89 4.07 -8.80
N GLY A 32 -0.50 3.47 -9.92
CA GLY A 32 0.78 3.73 -10.55
C GLY A 32 1.97 3.33 -9.68
N LEU A 33 1.76 2.47 -8.67
CA LEU A 33 2.84 1.94 -7.84
C LEU A 33 3.71 0.99 -8.67
N ASP A 34 4.99 0.96 -8.34
CA ASP A 34 5.87 -0.04 -8.91
C ASP A 34 5.53 -1.45 -8.38
N PRO A 35 5.64 -2.48 -9.24
CA PRO A 35 5.28 -3.84 -8.87
C PRO A 35 6.15 -4.44 -7.77
N ASP A 36 7.38 -3.95 -7.56
CA ASP A 36 8.29 -4.44 -6.52
C ASP A 36 7.97 -3.88 -5.13
N LEU A 37 7.20 -2.79 -5.07
CA LEU A 37 6.75 -2.16 -3.83
C LEU A 37 5.49 -2.80 -3.25
N VAL A 38 4.78 -3.59 -4.04
CA VAL A 38 3.44 -4.07 -3.68
C VAL A 38 3.43 -5.59 -3.58
N SER A 39 2.91 -6.07 -2.46
CA SER A 39 2.59 -7.49 -2.27
C SER A 39 1.14 -7.64 -1.80
N MET A 40 0.54 -8.80 -2.01
CA MET A 40 -0.89 -8.99 -1.79
C MET A 40 -1.18 -10.38 -1.25
N LEU A 41 -2.01 -10.43 -0.20
CA LEU A 41 -2.56 -11.66 0.37
C LEU A 41 -4.08 -11.66 0.22
N THR A 42 -4.62 -12.69 -0.42
CA THR A 42 -6.06 -12.96 -0.38
C THR A 42 -6.33 -13.98 0.71
N VAL A 43 -7.05 -13.57 1.75
CA VAL A 43 -7.36 -14.44 2.89
C VAL A 43 -8.81 -14.89 2.78
N GLU A 44 -9.04 -16.18 2.96
CA GLU A 44 -10.36 -16.77 3.11
C GLU A 44 -10.42 -17.54 4.44
N GLN A 45 -11.24 -17.07 5.38
CA GLN A 45 -11.34 -17.65 6.71
C GLN A 45 -12.79 -17.56 7.21
N GLY A 46 -13.31 -18.67 7.73
CA GLY A 46 -14.66 -18.68 8.33
C GLY A 46 -15.79 -18.29 7.36
N GLY A 47 -15.60 -18.51 6.06
CA GLY A 47 -16.55 -18.10 5.01
C GLY A 47 -16.52 -16.61 4.67
N GLN A 48 -15.58 -15.86 5.24
CA GLN A 48 -15.30 -14.46 4.91
C GLN A 48 -14.07 -14.39 4.01
N LYS A 49 -14.08 -13.44 3.08
CA LYS A 49 -12.96 -13.15 2.18
C LYS A 49 -12.54 -11.71 2.34
N PHE A 50 -11.23 -11.50 2.46
CA PHE A 50 -10.65 -10.17 2.48
C PHE A 50 -9.27 -10.16 1.82
N LEU A 51 -8.88 -8.96 1.41
CA LEU A 51 -7.63 -8.67 0.75
C LEU A 51 -6.75 -7.86 1.71
N LEU A 52 -5.48 -8.26 1.83
CA LEU A 52 -4.44 -7.46 2.44
C LEU A 52 -3.44 -7.06 1.35
N VAL A 53 -3.24 -5.76 1.17
CA VAL A 53 -2.27 -5.18 0.26
C VAL A 53 -1.17 -4.54 1.09
N PHE A 54 0.07 -4.91 0.82
CA PHE A 54 1.26 -4.42 1.49
C PHE A 54 2.02 -3.54 0.51
N VAL A 55 2.30 -2.31 0.90
CA VAL A 55 3.03 -1.34 0.08
C VAL A 55 4.24 -0.87 0.87
N PHE A 56 5.43 -1.19 0.38
CA PHE A 56 6.66 -0.64 0.94
C PHE A 56 6.69 0.88 0.75
N ILE A 57 7.08 1.64 1.77
CA ILE A 57 7.07 3.11 1.75
C ILE A 57 8.48 3.63 1.43
N ASP A 58 8.62 4.15 0.22
CA ASP A 58 9.79 4.89 -0.26
C ASP A 58 9.36 6.13 -1.07
N GLU A 59 10.33 6.81 -1.68
CA GLU A 59 10.12 7.97 -2.53
C GLU A 59 9.18 7.66 -3.72
N ARG A 60 9.35 6.49 -4.35
CA ARG A 60 8.51 6.00 -5.48
C ARG A 60 7.04 5.91 -5.09
N THR A 61 6.79 5.50 -3.85
CA THR A 61 5.45 5.42 -3.30
C THR A 61 4.78 6.80 -3.23
N LEU A 62 5.53 7.86 -2.89
CA LEU A 62 5.01 9.24 -2.87
C LEU A 62 4.80 9.83 -4.26
N GLU A 63 5.61 9.43 -5.24
CA GLU A 63 5.47 9.86 -6.63
C GLU A 63 4.33 9.17 -7.38
N SER A 64 3.83 8.05 -6.84
CA SER A 64 2.69 7.33 -7.40
C SER A 64 1.38 8.13 -7.30
N ASN A 65 0.33 7.66 -7.97
CA ASN A 65 -1.02 8.23 -7.91
C ASN A 65 -1.78 7.84 -6.63
N VAL A 66 -1.08 7.62 -5.52
CA VAL A 66 -1.72 7.48 -4.21
C VAL A 66 -2.51 8.75 -3.89
N ARG A 67 -3.61 8.58 -3.15
CA ARG A 67 -4.45 9.72 -2.77
C ARG A 67 -3.64 10.73 -1.94
N PRO A 68 -3.82 12.05 -2.13
CA PRO A 68 -3.04 13.06 -1.42
C PRO A 68 -3.09 12.95 0.10
N GLU A 69 -4.22 12.49 0.66
CA GLU A 69 -4.35 12.28 2.11
C GLU A 69 -3.46 11.13 2.59
N ILE A 70 -3.36 10.06 1.79
CA ILE A 70 -2.49 8.92 2.09
C ILE A 70 -1.03 9.32 1.91
N ALA A 71 -0.68 10.03 0.83
CA ALA A 71 0.67 10.54 0.60
C ALA A 71 1.17 11.38 1.78
N GLN A 72 0.35 12.31 2.28
CA GLN A 72 0.68 13.12 3.46
C GLN A 72 0.86 12.28 4.72
N ALA A 73 0.08 11.23 4.88
CA ALA A 73 0.14 10.35 6.04
C ALA A 73 1.36 9.43 6.01
N ILE A 74 1.79 8.96 4.84
CA ILE A 74 2.95 8.06 4.71
C ILE A 74 4.28 8.82 4.55
N ALA A 75 4.26 10.10 4.14
CA ALA A 75 5.46 10.91 3.91
C ALA A 75 6.47 10.91 5.08
N PRO A 76 6.05 10.95 6.37
CA PRO A 76 6.99 10.87 7.47
C PRO A 76 7.79 9.56 7.53
N TYR A 77 7.28 8.47 6.94
CA TYR A 77 7.83 7.13 7.05
C TYR A 77 8.76 6.73 5.90
N VAL A 78 8.95 7.61 4.92
CA VAL A 78 9.92 7.39 3.84
C VAL A 78 11.32 7.20 4.43
N GLY A 79 12.01 6.16 3.95
CA GLY A 79 13.34 5.79 4.43
C GLY A 79 13.39 5.13 5.81
N GLN A 80 12.24 4.89 6.47
CA GLN A 80 12.20 4.25 7.80
C GLN A 80 11.99 2.73 7.76
N ASN A 81 12.14 2.09 6.59
CA ASN A 81 11.80 0.68 6.40
C ASN A 81 10.38 0.37 6.88
N ALA A 82 9.42 1.07 6.28
CA ALA A 82 8.02 1.00 6.67
C ALA A 82 7.16 0.39 5.56
N VAL A 83 6.10 -0.29 5.97
CA VAL A 83 5.11 -0.89 5.07
C VAL A 83 3.73 -0.37 5.43
N MET A 84 3.00 0.14 4.45
CA MET A 84 1.58 0.40 4.57
C MET A 84 0.80 -0.89 4.31
N ILE A 85 -0.15 -1.20 5.19
CA ILE A 85 -1.07 -2.32 5.06
C ILE A 85 -2.45 -1.75 4.77
N TRP A 86 -3.06 -2.22 3.68
CA TRP A 86 -4.43 -1.93 3.27
C TRP A 86 -5.27 -3.19 3.35
N ALA A 87 -6.33 -3.17 4.15
CA ALA A 87 -7.27 -4.27 4.27
C ALA A 87 -8.62 -3.91 3.66
N TYR A 88 -9.15 -4.77 2.79
CA TYR A 88 -10.40 -4.54 2.07
C TYR A 88 -11.25 -5.82 2.02
N SER A 89 -12.58 -5.67 2.12
CA SER A 89 -13.54 -6.76 1.93
C SER A 89 -14.80 -6.21 1.28
N GLU A 90 -15.39 -6.97 0.35
CA GLU A 90 -16.64 -6.58 -0.32
C GLU A 90 -17.83 -6.65 0.66
N ASP A 91 -18.00 -7.79 1.33
CA ASP A 91 -19.10 -8.04 2.27
C ASP A 91 -18.79 -7.58 3.71
N GLY A 92 -17.53 -7.19 3.95
CA GLY A 92 -16.99 -6.96 5.28
C GLY A 92 -16.45 -8.25 5.89
N ALA A 93 -15.43 -8.11 6.73
CA ALA A 93 -14.76 -9.23 7.36
C ALA A 93 -14.24 -8.86 8.75
N SER A 94 -14.06 -9.88 9.58
CA SER A 94 -13.25 -9.81 10.77
C SER A 94 -11.91 -10.48 10.49
N PHE A 95 -10.82 -9.86 10.94
CA PHE A 95 -9.48 -10.38 10.82
C PHE A 95 -8.73 -10.16 12.13
N ASP A 96 -7.64 -10.90 12.33
CA ASP A 96 -6.73 -10.71 13.46
C ASP A 96 -5.50 -9.93 12.99
N PRO A 97 -5.34 -8.65 13.36
CA PRO A 97 -4.13 -7.88 13.05
C PRO A 97 -2.86 -8.54 13.58
N GLY A 98 -2.94 -9.25 14.71
CA GLY A 98 -1.81 -9.95 15.32
C GLY A 98 -1.40 -11.22 14.57
N ALA A 99 -2.24 -11.71 13.64
CA ALA A 99 -1.87 -12.80 12.75
C ALA A 99 -0.93 -12.33 11.62
N ILE A 100 -0.74 -11.02 11.43
CA ILE A 100 0.21 -10.51 10.44
C ILE A 100 1.62 -10.51 11.04
N TRP A 101 2.56 -11.11 10.33
CA TRP A 101 3.97 -11.09 10.71
C TRP A 101 4.88 -11.14 9.48
N PHE A 102 6.09 -10.64 9.65
CA PHE A 102 7.13 -10.56 8.63
C PHE A 102 8.30 -11.46 9.00
N ALA A 103 8.92 -12.07 8.00
CA ALA A 103 10.03 -12.99 8.19
C ALA A 103 11.16 -12.74 7.20
N GLN A 104 12.40 -12.85 7.66
CA GLN A 104 13.59 -12.85 6.80
C GLN A 104 14.70 -13.68 7.44
N GLY A 105 14.90 -14.91 6.94
CA GLY A 105 15.84 -15.85 7.56
C GLY A 105 15.39 -16.22 8.99
N GLU A 106 16.21 -15.89 9.99
CA GLU A 106 15.87 -16.10 11.41
C GLU A 106 15.16 -14.89 12.04
N ALA A 107 15.09 -13.74 11.34
CA ALA A 107 14.42 -12.56 11.83
C ALA A 107 12.91 -12.69 11.66
N LEU A 108 12.17 -12.30 12.70
CA LEU A 108 10.72 -12.34 12.75
C LEU A 108 10.19 -11.07 13.42
N VAL A 109 9.26 -10.39 12.75
CA VAL A 109 8.60 -9.17 13.24
C VAL A 109 7.09 -9.42 13.27
N THR A 110 6.50 -9.48 14.46
CA THR A 110 5.04 -9.58 14.61
C THR A 110 4.42 -8.20 14.74
N LEU A 111 3.19 -8.00 14.23
CA LEU A 111 2.46 -6.77 14.52
C LEU A 111 2.16 -6.68 16.01
N ALA A 112 2.69 -5.64 16.64
CA ALA A 112 2.33 -5.22 17.98
C ALA A 112 1.63 -3.84 17.89
N PRO A 113 0.61 -3.56 18.72
CA PRO A 113 -0.17 -2.32 18.61
C PRO A 113 0.65 -1.04 18.62
N GLU A 114 1.83 -1.05 19.24
CA GLU A 114 2.72 0.11 19.36
C GLU A 114 3.49 0.40 18.06
N LEU A 115 3.58 -0.60 17.17
CA LEU A 115 4.24 -0.50 15.86
C LEU A 115 3.28 -0.10 14.74
N VAL A 116 1.98 -0.08 15.02
CA VAL A 116 0.92 0.14 14.04
C VAL A 116 0.39 1.56 14.18
N VAL A 117 0.49 2.35 13.11
CA VAL A 117 -0.09 3.68 13.03
C VAL A 117 -1.28 3.66 12.08
N PRO A 118 -2.53 3.75 12.59
CA PRO A 118 -3.71 3.79 11.73
C PRO A 118 -3.71 5.03 10.82
N ILE A 119 -3.94 4.80 9.53
CA ILE A 119 -4.04 5.86 8.51
C ILE A 119 -5.49 6.09 8.09
N ALA A 120 -6.28 5.02 7.97
CA ALA A 120 -7.69 5.08 7.60
C ALA A 120 -8.49 4.04 8.38
N GLY A 121 -9.56 4.49 9.04
CA GLY A 121 -10.38 3.63 9.89
C GLY A 121 -9.63 3.11 11.12
N ASP A 122 -10.20 2.08 11.76
CA ASP A 122 -9.63 1.45 12.94
C ASP A 122 -9.09 0.06 12.58
N PHE A 123 -7.87 0.03 12.03
CA PHE A 123 -7.21 -1.21 11.60
C PHE A 123 -7.02 -2.20 12.77
N LEU A 124 -6.71 -1.69 13.97
CA LEU A 124 -6.46 -2.52 15.15
C LEU A 124 -7.73 -3.11 15.76
N SER A 125 -8.92 -2.63 15.38
CA SER A 125 -10.19 -3.24 15.78
C SER A 125 -10.37 -4.67 15.25
N GLY A 126 -9.62 -5.07 14.22
CA GLY A 126 -9.80 -6.35 13.54
C GLY A 126 -11.08 -6.41 12.69
N VAL A 127 -11.69 -5.27 12.37
CA VAL A 127 -12.90 -5.21 11.55
C VAL A 127 -12.63 -4.44 10.26
N ILE A 128 -12.95 -5.08 9.13
CA ILE A 128 -12.94 -4.47 7.81
C ILE A 128 -14.40 -4.24 7.40
N PRO A 129 -14.89 -3.00 7.36
CA PRO A 129 -16.23 -2.73 6.89
C PRO A 129 -16.37 -3.07 5.39
N GLY A 130 -17.56 -3.54 4.99
CA GLY A 130 -17.84 -3.83 3.59
C GLY A 130 -17.62 -2.62 2.69
N MET A 131 -16.93 -2.83 1.57
CA MET A 131 -16.61 -1.81 0.56
C MET A 131 -15.77 -0.62 1.07
N THR A 132 -15.27 -0.67 2.31
CA THR A 132 -14.54 0.44 2.93
C THR A 132 -13.20 -0.07 3.46
N PRO A 133 -12.07 0.31 2.84
CA PRO A 133 -10.77 -0.17 3.28
C PRO A 133 -10.37 0.46 4.61
N VAL A 134 -9.63 -0.31 5.41
CA VAL A 134 -8.89 0.19 6.57
C VAL A 134 -7.40 0.10 6.28
N ALA A 135 -6.62 1.04 6.83
CA ALA A 135 -5.22 1.19 6.51
C ALA A 135 -4.38 1.51 7.74
N ALA A 136 -3.17 0.96 7.79
CA ALA A 136 -2.18 1.32 8.80
C ALA A 136 -0.76 1.29 8.22
N VAL A 137 0.17 1.99 8.87
CA VAL A 137 1.60 1.90 8.62
C VAL A 137 2.26 1.08 9.72
N VAL A 138 3.21 0.23 9.33
CA VAL A 138 4.05 -0.54 10.24
C VAL A 138 5.51 -0.24 9.92
N VAL A 139 6.28 0.14 10.94
CA VAL A 139 7.72 0.32 10.82
C VAL A 139 8.40 -1.00 11.17
N LEU A 140 9.10 -1.61 10.21
CA LEU A 140 9.76 -2.91 10.37
C LEU A 140 11.09 -2.81 11.15
N GLY A 141 11.62 -1.60 11.29
CA GLY A 141 12.87 -1.34 12.00
C GLY A 141 14.08 -1.93 11.30
N GLU A 142 15.09 -2.33 12.06
CA GLU A 142 16.35 -2.89 11.50
C GLU A 142 16.33 -4.42 11.35
N ALA A 143 15.25 -5.08 11.81
CA ALA A 143 15.16 -6.54 11.82
C ALA A 143 14.93 -7.14 10.41
N ILE A 144 14.35 -6.35 9.50
CA ILE A 144 14.14 -6.73 8.10
C ILE A 144 15.01 -5.81 7.24
N ASP A 145 15.87 -6.37 6.40
CA ASP A 145 16.57 -5.62 5.37
C ASP A 145 15.72 -5.55 4.10
N PRO A 146 15.20 -4.38 3.70
CA PRO A 146 14.39 -4.25 2.49
C PRO A 146 15.19 -4.49 1.19
N ALA A 147 16.52 -4.51 1.24
CA ALA A 147 17.36 -4.85 0.09
C ALA A 147 17.40 -6.36 -0.22
N GLN A 148 16.87 -7.19 0.68
CA GLN A 148 16.72 -8.62 0.49
C GLN A 148 15.23 -8.99 0.45
N PRO A 149 14.85 -10.06 -0.27
CA PRO A 149 13.49 -10.57 -0.20
C PRO A 149 13.09 -10.89 1.24
N PHE A 150 11.86 -10.56 1.61
CA PHE A 150 11.28 -10.95 2.88
C PHE A 150 9.87 -11.49 2.67
N GLU A 151 9.39 -12.21 3.67
CA GLU A 151 8.10 -12.87 3.65
C GLU A 151 7.09 -12.09 4.50
N ILE A 152 5.84 -12.10 4.04
CA ILE A 152 4.69 -11.51 4.70
C ILE A 152 3.67 -12.62 4.88
N HIS A 153 3.24 -12.82 6.11
CA HIS A 153 2.36 -13.93 6.49
C HIS A 153 1.08 -13.41 7.13
N TYR A 154 0.00 -14.18 6.98
CA TYR A 154 -1.21 -14.05 7.77
C TYR A 154 -1.54 -15.40 8.42
N GLY A 155 -1.20 -15.53 9.70
CA GLY A 155 -1.21 -16.79 10.43
C GLY A 155 -0.40 -17.86 9.68
N ASP A 156 -0.89 -19.09 9.69
CA ASP A 156 -0.39 -20.18 8.84
C ASP A 156 -1.22 -20.34 7.55
N LEU A 157 -2.06 -19.35 7.21
CA LEU A 157 -3.05 -19.47 6.14
C LEU A 157 -2.47 -19.14 4.77
N VAL A 158 -1.83 -17.97 4.68
CA VAL A 158 -1.30 -17.45 3.42
C VAL A 158 0.00 -16.68 3.64
N MET A 159 0.84 -16.72 2.61
CA MET A 159 2.16 -16.10 2.59
C MET A 159 2.37 -15.45 1.23
N ALA A 160 3.09 -14.33 1.22
CA ALA A 160 3.64 -13.71 0.03
C ALA A 160 5.09 -13.31 0.29
N SER A 161 5.87 -13.19 -0.77
CA SER A 161 7.22 -12.61 -0.72
C SER A 161 7.18 -11.21 -1.31
N MET A 162 7.99 -10.31 -0.76
CA MET A 162 8.24 -8.99 -1.29
C MET A 162 9.74 -8.80 -1.48
N ALA A 163 10.13 -8.23 -2.62
CA ALA A 163 11.53 -8.00 -2.98
C ALA A 163 11.65 -6.60 -3.58
N VAL A 164 12.10 -5.65 -2.76
CA VAL A 164 12.17 -4.23 -3.15
C VAL A 164 13.47 -3.96 -3.89
N ASN A 165 13.39 -3.26 -5.02
CA ASN A 165 14.56 -2.83 -5.78
C ASN A 165 15.18 -1.56 -5.16
N MET A 166 15.96 -1.76 -4.10
CA MET A 166 16.59 -0.65 -3.36
C MET A 166 17.59 0.17 -4.20
N ALA A 167 18.15 -0.40 -5.26
CA ALA A 167 19.04 0.34 -6.16
C ALA A 167 18.26 1.42 -6.95
N LEU A 168 17.02 1.10 -7.36
CA LEU A 168 16.13 2.06 -8.00
C LEU A 168 15.67 3.12 -7.00
N ALA A 169 15.25 2.71 -5.80
CA ALA A 169 14.84 3.63 -4.73
C ALA A 169 15.94 4.65 -4.39
N GLN A 170 17.20 4.22 -4.24
CA GLN A 170 18.31 5.13 -3.98
C GLN A 170 18.62 6.08 -5.13
N ALA A 171 18.49 5.62 -6.38
CA ALA A 171 18.73 6.45 -7.55
C ALA A 171 17.73 7.62 -7.60
N GLU A 172 16.46 7.36 -7.29
CA GLU A 172 15.41 8.37 -7.28
C GLU A 172 15.55 9.35 -6.11
N ALA A 173 15.83 8.84 -4.90
CA ALA A 173 16.12 9.69 -3.75
C ALA A 173 17.30 10.66 -4.04
N THR A 174 18.34 10.17 -4.72
CA THR A 174 19.51 10.99 -5.10
C THR A 174 19.17 12.02 -6.18
N ALA A 175 18.37 11.64 -7.17
CA ALA A 175 17.91 12.53 -8.23
C ALA A 175 17.07 13.69 -7.65
N GLN A 176 16.16 13.39 -6.73
CA GLN A 176 15.34 14.40 -6.05
C GLN A 176 16.17 15.34 -5.18
N ALA A 177 17.11 14.81 -4.39
CA ALA A 177 17.99 15.64 -3.56
C ALA A 177 18.83 16.61 -4.41
N THR A 178 19.29 16.15 -5.58
CA THR A 178 20.03 16.98 -6.53
C THR A 178 19.14 18.07 -7.14
N ALA A 179 17.93 17.72 -7.58
CA ALA A 179 16.98 18.69 -8.14
C ALA A 179 16.53 19.76 -7.13
N GLN A 180 16.33 19.38 -5.86
CA GLN A 180 16.00 20.33 -4.79
C GLN A 180 17.17 21.25 -4.44
N ALA A 181 18.41 20.75 -4.46
CA ALA A 181 19.61 21.56 -4.24
C ALA A 181 19.83 22.58 -5.37
N GLU A 182 19.56 22.21 -6.62
CA GLU A 182 19.62 23.13 -7.76
C GLU A 182 18.53 24.21 -7.69
N ALA A 183 17.29 23.83 -7.34
CA ALA A 183 16.18 24.77 -7.21
C ALA A 183 16.35 25.77 -6.04
N THR A 184 17.11 25.43 -5.01
CA THR A 184 17.41 26.30 -3.85
C THR A 184 18.70 27.09 -4.01
N GLY A 185 19.60 26.67 -4.90
CA GLY A 185 20.87 27.34 -5.20
C GLY A 185 20.77 28.54 -6.16
N GLU A 186 19.64 28.72 -6.85
CA GLU A 186 19.37 29.85 -7.75
C GLU A 186 18.56 31.01 -7.11
N ALA A 187 18.41 31.03 -5.78
CA ALA A 187 17.68 32.09 -5.06
C ALA A 187 18.56 33.22 -4.51
#